data_AF-A0AAU6DZ17-F1
#
_entry.id   AF-A0AAU6DZ17-F1
#
_cell.length_a   1.000
_cell.length_b   1.000
_cell.length_c   1.000
_cell.angle_alpha   90.00
_cell.angle_beta   90.00
_cell.angle_gamma   90.00
#
_symmetry.space_group_name_H-M   'P 1'
#
loop_
_entity.id
_entity.type
_entity.pdbx_description
1 polymer ?
#
loop_
_entity_poly.entity_id
_entity_poly.type
_entity_poly.pdbx_seq_one_letter_code
_entity_poly.pdbx_strand_id
1 'polypeptide(L)'
;MRVGHRRAQLQVAAGTGWGPAGVVAPETLATLTDSPEPHAIWIRASSGADPIQLVGDLDKLADPVGAKIDNGLQARETEDQQLRILTWSVLGLLGIAVVIALIGIANTLGLSVLERAREHAMLRALGLTRRQLRRMLVPEAVLLSVVATLLGTVIGVGFAWVGYETFVTRALSDATMQVPWLSLGVVVLIAALAGLLAAVLPARRAARVTPAAGLSLD
;
A
#
# COMPACT_ATOMS: atom_id res chain seq x y z
N MET A 1 -18.49 28.76 -35.37
CA MET A 1 -19.37 29.37 -34.34
C MET A 1 -19.78 30.77 -34.80
N ARG A 2 -20.94 31.31 -34.38
CA ARG A 2 -21.38 32.68 -34.71
C ARG A 2 -21.45 33.50 -33.43
N VAL A 3 -20.66 34.58 -33.34
CA VAL A 3 -20.66 35.53 -32.22
C VAL A 3 -21.02 36.89 -32.79
N GLY A 4 -22.18 37.42 -32.41
CA GLY A 4 -22.73 38.64 -33.02
C GLY A 4 -22.91 38.52 -34.56
N HIS A 5 -22.31 39.44 -35.30
CA HIS A 5 -22.35 39.50 -36.77
C HIS A 5 -21.18 38.78 -37.47
N ARG A 6 -20.19 38.26 -36.72
CA ARG A 6 -19.00 37.60 -37.30
C ARG A 6 -19.16 36.07 -37.35
N ARG A 7 -18.73 35.45 -38.45
CA ARG A 7 -18.66 33.98 -38.62
C ARG A 7 -17.20 33.56 -38.66
N ALA A 8 -16.82 32.64 -37.77
CA ALA A 8 -15.50 32.01 -37.76
C ALA A 8 -15.63 30.49 -37.80
N GLN A 9 -14.83 29.83 -38.64
CA GLN A 9 -14.63 28.39 -38.61
C GLN A 9 -13.53 28.08 -37.58
N LEU A 10 -13.85 27.23 -36.61
CA LEU A 10 -12.93 26.84 -35.54
C LEU A 10 -12.73 25.33 -35.62
N GLN A 11 -11.48 24.88 -35.52
CA GLN A 11 -11.18 23.48 -35.22
C GLN A 11 -11.39 23.27 -33.72
N VAL A 12 -12.28 22.35 -33.37
CA VAL A 12 -12.61 22.01 -31.99
C VAL A 12 -11.89 20.72 -31.63
N ALA A 13 -10.97 20.80 -30.66
CA ALA A 13 -10.45 19.64 -29.97
C ALA A 13 -11.22 19.47 -28.66
N ALA A 14 -11.83 18.30 -28.45
CA ALA A 14 -12.52 17.99 -27.21
C ALA A 14 -11.54 17.31 -26.24
N GLY A 15 -11.48 17.81 -25.00
CA GLY A 15 -10.75 17.19 -23.89
C GLY A 15 -11.65 17.13 -22.66
N THR A 16 -11.54 16.05 -21.89
CA THR A 16 -12.26 15.88 -20.62
C THR A 16 -11.47 16.50 -19.47
N GLY A 17 -12.15 16.93 -18.39
CA GLY A 17 -11.52 17.35 -17.13
C GLY A 17 -11.49 18.85 -16.82
N TRP A 18 -12.10 19.71 -17.63
CA TRP A 18 -11.97 21.18 -17.51
C TRP A 18 -13.32 21.93 -17.38
N GLY A 19 -14.42 21.19 -17.12
CA GLY A 19 -15.78 21.75 -17.03
C GLY A 19 -16.37 22.16 -18.39
N PRO A 20 -17.54 22.84 -18.43
CA PRO A 20 -18.17 23.35 -19.65
C PRO A 20 -17.46 24.63 -20.15
N ALA A 21 -16.16 24.55 -20.41
CA ALA A 21 -15.36 25.68 -20.88
C ALA A 21 -14.72 25.38 -22.24
N GLY A 22 -14.84 26.32 -23.18
CA GLY A 22 -14.14 26.26 -24.46
C GLY A 22 -12.83 27.02 -24.38
N VAL A 23 -11.71 26.36 -24.68
CA VAL A 23 -10.38 27.01 -24.74
C VAL A 23 -10.13 27.48 -26.17
N VAL A 24 -9.73 28.73 -26.32
CA VAL A 24 -9.46 29.36 -27.62
C VAL A 24 -8.11 30.07 -27.55
N ALA A 25 -7.30 29.97 -28.62
CA ALA A 25 -6.03 30.69 -28.69
C ALA A 25 -6.26 32.21 -28.63
N PRO A 26 -5.34 33.00 -28.03
CA PRO A 26 -5.49 34.46 -27.90
C PRO A 26 -5.73 35.16 -29.24
N GLU A 27 -5.04 34.72 -30.29
CA GLU A 27 -5.19 35.22 -31.66
C GLU A 27 -6.61 35.00 -32.18
N THR A 28 -7.15 33.81 -31.96
CA THR A 28 -8.51 33.45 -32.34
C THR A 28 -9.54 34.23 -31.51
N LEU A 29 -9.30 34.47 -30.22
CA LEU A 29 -10.17 35.28 -29.36
C LEU A 29 -10.26 36.73 -29.87
N ALA A 30 -9.14 37.31 -30.31
CA ALA A 30 -9.09 38.65 -30.89
C ALA A 30 -9.88 38.78 -32.21
N THR A 31 -10.06 37.70 -32.97
CA THR A 31 -10.94 37.73 -34.17
C THR A 31 -12.43 37.74 -33.82
N LEU A 32 -12.78 37.23 -32.63
CA LEU A 32 -14.16 37.01 -32.21
C LEU A 32 -14.77 38.21 -31.48
N THR A 33 -13.95 39.05 -30.83
CA THR A 33 -14.39 40.24 -30.11
C THR A 33 -13.38 41.37 -30.24
N ASP A 34 -13.86 42.63 -30.26
CA ASP A 34 -13.00 43.82 -30.36
C ASP A 34 -12.34 44.18 -29.01
N SER A 35 -12.82 43.59 -27.91
CA SER A 35 -12.25 43.71 -26.56
C SER A 35 -12.07 42.33 -25.92
N PRO A 36 -10.95 41.62 -26.19
CA PRO A 36 -10.68 40.32 -25.60
C PRO A 36 -10.23 40.50 -24.13
N GLU A 37 -11.07 40.11 -23.19
CA GLU A 37 -10.71 40.04 -21.77
C GLU A 37 -10.38 38.58 -21.39
N PRO A 38 -9.11 38.26 -21.06
CA PRO A 38 -8.75 36.93 -20.58
C PRO A 38 -9.39 36.70 -19.21
N HIS A 39 -10.33 35.76 -19.11
CA HIS A 39 -10.96 35.40 -17.83
C HIS A 39 -10.16 34.40 -16.99
N ALA A 40 -9.19 33.70 -17.57
CA ALA A 40 -8.36 32.72 -16.87
C ALA A 40 -6.99 32.58 -17.53
N ILE A 41 -5.94 32.43 -16.72
CA ILE A 41 -4.58 32.12 -17.16
C ILE A 41 -4.22 30.74 -16.64
N TRP A 42 -3.86 29.83 -17.54
CA TRP A 42 -3.47 28.47 -17.20
C TRP A 42 -1.95 28.38 -17.14
N ILE A 43 -1.42 28.00 -15.98
CA ILE A 43 0.01 27.88 -15.75
C ILE A 43 0.31 26.41 -15.52
N ARG A 44 1.24 25.85 -16.30
CA ARG A 44 1.72 24.48 -16.12
C ARG A 44 3.05 24.52 -15.36
N ALA A 45 3.08 23.88 -14.20
CA ALA A 45 4.32 23.66 -13.47
C ALA A 45 5.27 22.75 -14.27
N SER A 46 6.57 23.04 -14.24
CA SER A 46 7.60 22.12 -14.72
C SER A 46 7.66 20.86 -13.84
N SER A 47 8.06 19.71 -14.39
CA SER A 47 8.00 18.39 -13.75
C SER A 47 8.78 18.22 -12.43
N GLY A 48 9.58 19.19 -12.02
CA GLY A 48 10.32 19.19 -10.75
C GLY A 48 10.13 20.44 -9.89
N ALA A 49 9.10 21.26 -10.17
CA ALA A 49 8.82 22.44 -9.35
C ALA A 49 8.25 22.02 -7.98
N ASP A 50 8.69 22.68 -6.92
CA ASP A 50 8.09 22.54 -5.58
C ASP A 50 6.71 23.21 -5.59
N PRO A 51 5.61 22.45 -5.40
CA PRO A 51 4.25 22.98 -5.43
C PRO A 51 4.00 24.07 -4.40
N ILE A 52 4.59 23.95 -3.21
CA ILE A 52 4.39 24.89 -2.10
C ILE A 52 5.02 26.23 -2.43
N GLN A 53 6.26 26.21 -2.92
CA GLN A 53 6.98 27.43 -3.32
C GLN A 53 6.31 28.07 -4.53
N LEU A 54 5.93 27.27 -5.53
CA LEU A 54 5.27 27.77 -6.72
C LEU A 54 3.94 28.47 -6.41
N VAL A 55 3.12 27.89 -5.54
CA VAL A 55 1.86 28.52 -5.11
C VAL A 55 2.13 29.82 -4.34
N GLY A 56 3.10 29.83 -3.43
CA GLY A 56 3.45 31.04 -2.69
C GLY A 56 3.97 32.17 -3.58
N ASP A 57 4.67 31.86 -4.67
CA ASP A 57 5.12 32.86 -5.63
C ASP A 57 4.01 33.32 -6.57
N LEU A 58 3.06 32.44 -6.91
CA LEU A 58 1.87 32.80 -7.66
C LEU A 58 0.93 33.71 -6.85
N ASP A 59 0.73 33.45 -5.55
CA ASP A 59 -0.09 34.30 -4.66
C ASP A 59 0.45 35.74 -4.64
N LYS A 60 1.77 35.91 -4.50
CA LYS A 60 2.41 37.24 -4.53
C LYS A 60 2.20 37.98 -5.85
N LEU A 61 2.09 37.25 -6.96
CA LEU A 61 1.83 37.81 -8.29
C LEU A 61 0.34 38.09 -8.54
N ALA A 62 -0.55 37.35 -7.87
CA ALA A 62 -1.99 37.46 -8.03
C ALA A 62 -2.60 38.57 -7.16
N ASP A 63 -2.05 38.81 -5.96
CA ASP A 63 -2.49 39.84 -5.00
C ASP A 63 -2.66 41.24 -5.63
N PRO A 64 -1.70 41.77 -6.42
CA PRO A 64 -1.82 43.09 -7.02
C PRO A 64 -2.90 43.21 -8.11
N VAL A 65 -3.30 42.08 -8.70
CA VAL A 65 -4.23 42.03 -9.85
C VAL A 65 -5.63 41.56 -9.41
N GLY A 66 -5.80 41.21 -8.13
CA GLY A 66 -7.07 40.69 -7.59
C GLY A 66 -7.47 39.34 -8.21
N ALA A 67 -6.50 38.61 -8.77
CA ALA A 67 -6.73 37.32 -9.38
C ALA A 67 -6.94 36.25 -8.30
N LYS A 68 -7.96 35.40 -8.44
CA LYS A 68 -8.13 34.23 -7.59
C LYS A 68 -7.39 33.05 -8.20
N ILE A 69 -6.49 32.45 -7.43
CA ILE A 69 -5.78 31.25 -7.86
C ILE A 69 -6.64 30.04 -7.50
N ASP A 70 -7.02 29.28 -8.53
CA ASP A 70 -7.62 27.95 -8.39
C ASP A 70 -6.54 26.91 -8.74
N ASN A 71 -5.87 26.40 -7.72
CA ASN A 71 -4.67 25.58 -7.80
C ASN A 71 -4.96 24.14 -7.37
N GLY A 72 -5.20 23.26 -8.34
CA GLY A 72 -5.33 21.81 -8.12
C GLY A 72 -4.09 21.13 -7.52
N LEU A 73 -2.95 21.82 -7.39
CA LEU A 73 -1.72 21.29 -6.79
C LEU A 73 -1.78 21.22 -5.25
N GLN A 74 -2.33 22.25 -4.60
CA GLN A 74 -2.42 22.29 -3.13
C GLN A 74 -3.52 21.36 -2.60
N ALA A 75 -4.63 21.23 -3.34
CA ALA A 75 -5.66 20.23 -3.08
C ALA A 75 -5.10 18.80 -3.16
N ARG A 76 -4.35 18.49 -4.23
CA ARG A 76 -3.69 17.17 -4.41
C ARG A 76 -2.68 16.87 -3.32
N GLU A 77 -1.87 17.84 -2.91
CA GLU A 77 -0.88 17.63 -1.85
C GLU A 77 -1.53 17.34 -0.49
N THR A 78 -2.64 18.03 -0.18
CA THR A 78 -3.41 17.78 1.05
C THR A 78 -4.06 16.40 1.03
N GLU A 79 -4.64 15.99 -0.10
CA GLU A 79 -5.21 14.66 -0.29
C GLU A 79 -4.14 13.56 -0.18
N ASP A 80 -2.99 13.74 -0.84
CA ASP A 80 -1.87 12.79 -0.79
C ASP A 80 -1.31 12.65 0.64
N GLN A 81 -1.24 13.73 1.40
CA GLN A 81 -0.81 13.67 2.81
C GLN A 81 -1.80 12.86 3.66
N GLN A 82 -3.10 13.07 3.49
CA GLN A 82 -4.13 12.32 4.22
C GLN A 82 -4.08 10.82 3.89
N LEU A 83 -4.02 10.47 2.60
CA LEU A 83 -3.90 9.07 2.16
C LEU A 83 -2.61 8.42 2.67
N ARG A 84 -1.51 9.17 2.71
CA ARG A 84 -0.23 8.71 3.25
C ARG A 84 -0.32 8.41 4.74
N ILE A 85 -0.92 9.31 5.52
CA ILE A 85 -1.12 9.10 6.97
C ILE A 85 -1.98 7.85 7.22
N LEU A 86 -3.08 7.68 6.48
CA LEU A 86 -3.93 6.49 6.58
C LEU A 86 -3.15 5.22 6.24
N THR A 87 -2.38 5.24 5.15
CA THR A 87 -1.56 4.09 4.72
C THR A 87 -0.55 3.69 5.79
N TRP A 88 0.20 4.65 6.35
CA TRP A 88 1.18 4.37 7.41
C TRP A 88 0.52 3.90 8.71
N SER A 89 -0.66 4.40 9.04
CA SER A 89 -1.42 3.96 10.21
C SER A 89 -1.85 2.50 10.08
N VAL A 90 -2.35 2.10 8.91
CA VAL A 90 -2.72 0.71 8.62
C VAL A 90 -1.50 -0.20 8.60
N LEU A 91 -0.36 0.24 8.04
CA LEU A 91 0.90 -0.51 8.10
C LEU A 91 1.41 -0.68 9.54
N GLY A 92 1.25 0.34 10.38
CA GLY A 92 1.53 0.23 11.81
C GLY A 92 0.69 -0.84 12.51
N LEU A 93 -0.62 -0.84 12.25
CA LEU A 93 -1.54 -1.85 12.78
C LEU A 93 -1.19 -3.26 12.28
N LEU A 94 -0.84 -3.39 11.00
CA LEU A 94 -0.35 -4.64 10.41
C LEU A 94 0.89 -5.14 11.15
N GLY A 95 1.84 -4.24 11.48
CA GLY A 95 3.02 -4.59 12.26
C GLY A 95 2.67 -5.21 13.62
N ILE A 96 1.71 -4.63 14.34
CA ILE A 96 1.22 -5.18 15.62
C ILE A 96 0.56 -6.55 15.40
N ALA A 97 -0.29 -6.69 14.38
CA ALA A 97 -0.93 -7.96 14.05
C ALA A 97 0.08 -9.07 13.74
N VAL A 98 1.15 -8.74 13.02
CA VAL A 98 2.26 -9.66 12.75
C VAL A 98 2.90 -10.11 14.06
N VAL A 99 3.24 -9.20 14.98
CA VAL A 99 3.83 -9.55 16.28
C VAL A 99 2.93 -10.53 17.06
N ILE A 100 1.62 -10.26 17.13
CA ILE A 100 0.65 -11.14 17.78
C ILE A 100 0.65 -12.53 17.13
N ALA A 101 0.63 -12.58 15.79
CA ALA A 101 0.68 -13.83 15.04
C ALA A 101 1.97 -14.64 15.32
N LEU A 102 3.13 -13.98 15.40
CA LEU A 102 4.41 -14.63 15.71
C LEU A 102 4.41 -15.26 17.11
N ILE A 103 3.82 -14.57 18.10
CA ILE A 103 3.65 -15.12 19.46
C ILE A 103 2.75 -16.36 19.41
N GLY A 104 1.65 -16.30 18.66
CA GLY A 104 0.76 -17.43 18.44
C GLY A 104 1.48 -18.64 17.84
N ILE A 105 2.27 -18.43 16.77
CA ILE A 105 3.09 -19.48 16.13
C ILE A 105 4.06 -20.09 17.13
N ALA A 106 4.75 -19.27 17.93
CA ALA A 106 5.70 -19.75 18.92
C ALA A 106 5.03 -20.63 19.98
N ASN A 107 3.82 -20.26 20.42
CA ASN A 107 3.03 -21.03 21.39
C ASN A 107 2.57 -22.37 20.79
N THR A 108 2.04 -22.37 19.56
CA THR A 108 1.58 -23.59 18.89
C THR A 108 2.73 -24.58 18.66
N LEU A 109 3.87 -24.12 18.17
CA LEU A 109 5.06 -24.98 17.99
C LEU A 109 5.61 -25.46 19.33
N GLY A 110 5.57 -24.61 20.36
CA GLY A 110 5.95 -24.99 21.72
C GLY A 110 5.08 -26.13 22.25
N LEU A 111 3.76 -26.03 22.08
CA LEU A 111 2.82 -27.08 22.47
C LEU A 111 3.07 -28.39 21.71
N SER A 112 3.17 -28.32 20.38
CA SER A 112 3.40 -29.51 19.55
C SER A 112 4.68 -30.26 19.91
N VAL A 113 5.75 -29.52 20.28
CA VAL A 113 7.00 -30.09 20.77
C VAL A 113 6.80 -30.81 22.11
N LEU A 114 6.00 -30.25 23.02
CA LEU A 114 5.74 -30.85 24.33
C LEU A 114 4.94 -32.15 24.18
N GLU A 115 3.92 -32.16 23.33
CA GLU A 115 3.11 -33.35 23.03
C GLU A 115 3.96 -34.49 22.46
N ARG A 116 4.95 -34.17 21.60
CA ARG A 116 5.85 -35.16 20.96
C ARG A 116 7.18 -35.35 21.70
N ALA A 117 7.31 -34.80 22.91
CA ALA A 117 8.59 -34.83 23.64
C ALA A 117 9.05 -36.25 23.97
N ARG A 118 8.14 -37.18 24.31
CA ARG A 118 8.47 -38.59 24.57
C ARG A 118 9.01 -39.30 23.32
N GLU A 119 8.37 -39.10 22.18
CA GLU A 119 8.83 -39.67 20.90
C GLU A 119 10.23 -39.15 20.53
N HIS A 120 10.44 -37.83 20.67
CA HIS A 120 11.74 -37.21 20.42
C HIS A 120 12.82 -37.64 21.42
N ALA A 121 12.46 -37.85 22.69
CA ALA A 121 13.36 -38.37 23.70
C ALA A 121 13.76 -39.83 23.42
N MET A 122 12.82 -40.67 22.98
CA MET A 122 13.09 -42.06 22.60
C MET A 122 13.97 -42.14 21.35
N LEU A 123 13.70 -41.34 20.33
CA LEU A 123 14.57 -41.23 19.15
C LEU A 123 16.00 -40.78 19.53
N ARG A 124 16.13 -39.84 20.47
CA ARG A 124 17.44 -39.43 20.99
C ARG A 124 18.15 -40.52 21.81
N ALA A 125 17.42 -41.36 22.53
CA ALA A 125 17.98 -42.53 23.21
C ALA A 125 18.49 -43.58 22.21
N LEU A 126 17.88 -43.65 21.02
CA LEU A 126 18.33 -44.47 19.89
C LEU A 126 19.49 -43.84 19.09
N GLY A 127 20.09 -42.74 19.57
CA GLY A 127 21.27 -42.12 18.96
C GLY A 127 21.00 -40.93 18.04
N LEU A 128 19.76 -40.44 17.94
CA LEU A 128 19.43 -39.30 17.09
C LEU A 128 20.10 -38.01 17.62
N THR A 129 20.83 -37.31 16.75
CA THR A 129 21.55 -36.09 17.11
C THR A 129 20.60 -34.88 17.17
N ARG A 130 20.97 -33.85 17.96
CA ARG A 130 20.19 -32.59 18.05
C ARG A 130 20.00 -31.90 16.69
N ARG A 131 20.94 -32.09 15.75
CA ARG A 131 20.84 -31.56 14.37
C ARG A 131 19.79 -32.30 13.55
N GLN A 132 19.66 -33.62 13.70
CA GLN A 132 18.64 -34.42 13.01
C GLN A 132 17.25 -34.06 13.52
N LEU A 133 17.09 -33.89 14.84
CA LEU A 133 15.82 -33.42 15.42
C LEU A 133 15.42 -32.05 14.86
N ARG A 134 16.36 -31.10 14.82
CA ARG A 134 16.10 -29.77 14.25
C ARG A 134 15.74 -29.81 12.76
N ARG A 135 16.35 -30.71 11.99
CA ARG A 135 16.03 -30.91 10.57
C ARG A 135 14.61 -31.46 10.34
N MET A 136 14.03 -32.13 11.32
CA MET A 136 12.66 -32.63 11.25
C MET A 136 11.62 -31.53 11.55
N LEU A 137 11.95 -30.60 12.46
CA LEU A 137 11.08 -29.48 12.85
C LEU A 137 11.07 -28.33 11.83
N VAL A 138 12.17 -28.10 11.11
CA VAL A 138 12.26 -27.00 10.13
C VAL A 138 11.21 -27.12 9.01
N PRO A 139 11.00 -28.28 8.37
CA PRO A 139 9.96 -28.46 7.36
C PRO A 139 8.54 -28.15 7.86
N GLU A 140 8.19 -28.52 9.11
CA GLU A 140 6.88 -28.20 9.68
C GLU A 140 6.68 -26.68 9.79
N ALA A 141 7.69 -25.97 10.29
CA ALA A 141 7.66 -24.52 10.39
C ALA A 141 7.61 -23.83 9.02
N VAL A 142 8.38 -24.33 8.04
CA VAL A 142 8.38 -23.81 6.67
C VAL A 142 7.00 -24.01 6.03
N LEU A 143 6.42 -25.20 6.16
CA LEU A 143 5.10 -25.50 5.58
C LEU A 143 4.01 -24.62 6.19
N LEU A 144 4.00 -24.47 7.52
CA LEU A 144 3.08 -23.56 8.22
C LEU A 144 3.23 -22.12 7.73
N SER A 145 4.47 -21.62 7.63
CA SER A 145 4.75 -20.27 7.17
C SER A 145 4.29 -20.05 5.73
N VAL A 146 4.57 -21.00 4.83
CA VAL A 146 4.19 -20.92 3.42
C VAL A 146 2.67 -20.92 3.27
N VAL A 147 1.97 -21.85 3.94
CA VAL A 147 0.51 -21.96 3.88
C VAL A 147 -0.15 -20.70 4.46
N ALA A 148 0.29 -20.24 5.63
CA ALA A 148 -0.25 -19.04 6.26
C ALA A 148 -0.05 -17.79 5.37
N THR A 149 1.13 -17.66 4.76
CA THR A 149 1.44 -16.52 3.89
C THR A 149 0.61 -16.55 2.61
N LEU A 150 0.48 -17.72 1.97
CA LEU A 150 -0.36 -17.91 0.78
C LEU A 150 -1.83 -17.59 1.07
N LEU A 151 -2.39 -18.22 2.10
CA LEU A 151 -3.80 -18.02 2.46
C LEU A 151 -4.06 -16.58 2.90
N GLY A 152 -3.19 -16.01 3.73
CA GLY A 152 -3.30 -14.62 4.18
C GLY A 152 -3.24 -13.63 3.01
N THR A 153 -2.36 -13.86 2.02
CA THR A 153 -2.26 -13.02 0.82
C THR A 153 -3.51 -13.14 -0.04
N VAL A 154 -3.98 -14.36 -0.32
CA VAL A 154 -5.19 -14.58 -1.14
C VAL A 154 -6.42 -13.95 -0.49
N ILE A 155 -6.60 -14.16 0.82
CA ILE A 155 -7.72 -13.59 1.58
C ILE A 155 -7.61 -12.06 1.64
N GLY A 156 -6.41 -11.53 1.90
CA GLY A 156 -6.17 -10.09 1.96
C GLY A 156 -6.43 -9.38 0.63
N VAL A 157 -5.95 -9.94 -0.49
CA VAL A 157 -6.25 -9.42 -1.83
C VAL A 157 -7.74 -9.53 -2.14
N GLY A 158 -8.39 -10.63 -1.76
CA GLY A 158 -9.84 -10.79 -1.90
C GLY A 158 -10.63 -9.73 -1.14
N PHE A 159 -10.26 -9.44 0.10
CA PHE A 159 -10.89 -8.35 0.88
C PHE A 159 -10.61 -6.97 0.28
N ALA A 160 -9.40 -6.73 -0.22
CA ALA A 160 -9.08 -5.47 -0.91
C ALA A 160 -9.96 -5.29 -2.16
N TRP A 161 -10.16 -6.36 -2.95
CA TRP A 161 -11.03 -6.35 -4.12
C TRP A 161 -12.49 -6.05 -3.78
N VAL A 162 -13.04 -6.77 -2.78
CA VAL A 162 -14.42 -6.55 -2.34
C VAL A 162 -14.60 -5.14 -1.77
N GLY A 163 -13.62 -4.65 -1.00
CA GLY A 163 -13.64 -3.29 -0.46
C GLY A 163 -13.61 -2.23 -1.56
N TYR A 164 -12.80 -2.45 -2.60
CA TYR A 164 -12.75 -1.57 -3.77
C TYR A 164 -14.11 -1.50 -4.49
N GLU A 165 -14.70 -2.65 -4.84
CA GLU A 165 -15.98 -2.71 -5.55
C GLU A 165 -17.15 -2.09 -4.75
N THR A 166 -17.15 -2.26 -3.43
CA THR A 166 -18.26 -1.81 -2.58
C THR A 166 -18.17 -0.34 -2.20
N PHE A 167 -16.98 0.16 -1.86
CA PHE A 167 -16.80 1.52 -1.34
C PHE A 167 -16.24 2.50 -2.37
N VAL A 168 -15.30 2.07 -3.23
CA VAL A 168 -14.56 2.98 -4.12
C VAL A 168 -15.31 3.18 -5.42
N THR A 169 -15.75 2.11 -6.09
CA THR A 169 -16.49 2.23 -7.37
C THR A 169 -17.78 3.05 -7.22
N ARG A 170 -18.42 3.02 -6.04
CA ARG A 170 -19.64 3.81 -5.76
C ARG A 170 -19.37 5.28 -5.50
N ALA A 171 -18.19 5.62 -4.99
CA ALA A 171 -17.80 6.99 -4.64
C ALA A 171 -17.06 7.70 -5.78
N LEU A 172 -16.28 6.96 -6.57
CA LEU A 172 -15.41 7.44 -7.63
C LEU A 172 -15.56 6.54 -8.86
N SER A 173 -16.38 6.96 -9.82
CA SER A 173 -16.72 6.16 -11.01
C SER A 173 -15.52 5.86 -11.93
N ASP A 174 -14.47 6.70 -11.88
CA ASP A 174 -13.25 6.57 -12.70
C ASP A 174 -12.04 6.04 -11.90
N ALA A 175 -12.24 5.58 -10.66
CA ALA A 175 -11.16 4.94 -9.93
C ALA A 175 -10.71 3.66 -10.65
N THR A 176 -9.41 3.37 -10.60
CA THR A 176 -8.86 2.10 -11.10
C THR A 176 -8.09 1.42 -9.97
N MET A 177 -8.36 0.12 -9.76
CA MET A 177 -7.63 -0.66 -8.78
C MET A 177 -6.23 -1.00 -9.33
N GLN A 178 -5.21 -0.33 -8.81
CA GLN A 178 -3.82 -0.67 -9.09
C GLN A 178 -3.20 -1.38 -7.89
N VAL A 179 -2.86 -2.65 -8.07
CA VAL A 179 -2.21 -3.45 -7.03
C VAL A 179 -0.69 -3.24 -7.11
N PRO A 180 -0.03 -2.70 -6.07
CA PRO A 180 1.42 -2.52 -6.07
C PRO A 180 2.11 -3.85 -5.79
N TRP A 181 2.26 -4.68 -6.83
CA TRP A 181 2.82 -6.03 -6.75
C TRP A 181 4.20 -6.08 -6.08
N LEU A 182 5.04 -5.07 -6.31
CA LEU A 182 6.36 -4.97 -5.70
C LEU A 182 6.26 -4.80 -4.17
N SER A 183 5.44 -3.85 -3.71
CA SER A 183 5.23 -3.60 -2.28
C SER A 183 4.58 -4.79 -1.59
N LEU A 184 3.58 -5.41 -2.22
CA LEU A 184 3.00 -6.65 -1.72
C LEU A 184 4.02 -7.78 -1.61
N GLY A 185 4.87 -7.96 -2.64
CA GLY A 185 5.94 -8.95 -2.62
C GLY A 185 6.92 -8.73 -1.48
N VAL A 186 7.29 -7.47 -1.20
CA VAL A 186 8.16 -7.12 -0.06
C VAL A 186 7.49 -7.44 1.27
N VAL A 187 6.22 -7.06 1.47
CA VAL A 187 5.48 -7.35 2.71
C VAL A 187 5.34 -8.86 2.93
N VAL A 188 4.99 -9.60 1.88
CA VAL A 188 4.87 -11.06 1.90
C VAL A 188 6.22 -11.72 2.26
N LEU A 189 7.31 -11.26 1.66
CA LEU A 189 8.65 -11.75 1.96
C LEU A 189 9.03 -11.48 3.42
N ILE A 190 8.80 -10.26 3.91
CA ILE A 190 9.06 -9.89 5.31
C ILE A 190 8.24 -10.76 6.26
N ALA A 191 6.94 -10.94 5.99
CA ALA A 191 6.05 -11.75 6.81
C ALA A 191 6.49 -13.23 6.83
N ALA A 192 6.86 -13.80 5.69
CA ALA A 192 7.36 -15.18 5.60
C ALA A 192 8.67 -15.34 6.38
N LEU A 193 9.61 -14.41 6.23
CA LEU A 193 10.87 -14.43 6.98
C LEU A 193 10.62 -14.27 8.49
N ALA A 194 9.71 -13.39 8.89
CA ALA A 194 9.33 -13.21 10.28
C ALA A 194 8.72 -14.49 10.88
N GLY A 195 7.82 -15.15 10.14
CA GLY A 195 7.23 -16.44 10.54
C GLY A 195 8.27 -17.54 10.72
N LEU A 196 9.19 -17.67 9.77
CA LEU A 196 10.32 -18.61 9.86
C LEU A 196 11.22 -18.31 11.06
N LEU A 197 11.53 -17.05 11.31
CA LEU A 197 12.37 -16.63 12.44
C LEU A 197 11.68 -16.88 13.78
N ALA A 198 10.37 -16.67 13.88
CA ALA A 198 9.62 -16.96 15.10
C ALA A 198 9.67 -18.45 15.48
N ALA A 199 9.72 -19.35 14.49
CA ALA A 199 9.85 -20.79 14.73
C ALA A 199 11.24 -21.23 15.24
N VAL A 200 12.27 -20.40 15.10
CA VAL A 200 13.64 -20.75 15.52
C VAL A 200 13.75 -20.89 17.04
N LEU A 201 13.08 -20.02 17.80
CA LEU A 201 13.12 -20.00 19.26
C LEU A 201 12.54 -21.28 19.89
N PRO A 202 11.30 -21.71 19.55
CA PRO A 202 10.75 -22.99 20.01
C PRO A 202 11.59 -24.18 19.54
N ALA A 203 12.03 -24.22 18.27
CA ALA A 203 12.85 -25.31 17.76
C ALA A 203 14.19 -25.45 18.51
N ARG A 204 14.78 -24.32 18.93
CA ARG A 204 15.97 -24.31 19.80
C ARG A 204 15.68 -24.81 21.21
N ARG A 205 14.54 -24.41 21.81
CA ARG A 205 14.12 -24.89 23.13
C ARG A 205 13.87 -26.41 23.11
N ALA A 206 13.15 -26.91 22.10
CA ALA A 206 12.91 -28.33 21.86
C ALA A 206 14.21 -29.15 21.83
N ALA A 207 15.20 -28.69 21.07
CA ALA A 207 16.49 -29.38 20.94
C ALA A 207 17.34 -29.37 22.22
N ARG A 208 17.00 -28.53 23.21
CA ARG A 208 17.71 -28.42 24.49
C ARG A 208 17.11 -29.24 25.62
N VAL A 209 15.85 -29.68 25.51
CA VAL A 209 15.22 -30.57 26.50
C VAL A 209 16.04 -31.85 26.63
N THR A 210 16.46 -32.20 27.84
CA THR A 210 17.30 -33.37 28.11
C THR A 210 16.45 -34.65 28.20
N PRO A 211 16.93 -35.80 27.70
CA PRO A 211 16.16 -37.06 27.68
C PRO A 211 15.73 -37.51 29.08
N ALA A 212 16.57 -37.24 30.09
CA ALA A 212 16.29 -37.56 31.50
C ALA A 212 15.06 -36.80 32.04
N ALA A 213 14.82 -35.56 31.61
CA ALA A 213 13.65 -34.79 32.03
C ALA A 213 12.35 -35.24 31.34
N GLY A 214 12.44 -35.85 30.16
CA GLY A 214 11.26 -36.38 29.45
C GLY A 214 10.76 -37.73 29.98
N LEU A 215 11.60 -38.46 30.71
CA LEU A 215 11.27 -39.75 31.35
C LEU A 215 10.90 -39.61 32.84
N SER A 216 11.16 -38.45 33.45
CA SER A 216 10.89 -38.19 34.87
C SER A 216 9.69 -37.27 35.11
N LEU A 217 8.91 -36.93 34.07
CA LEU A 217 7.63 -36.24 34.20
C LEU A 217 6.54 -37.29 34.43
N ASP A 218 6.47 -37.77 35.67
CA ASP A 218 5.30 -38.32 36.35
C ASP A 218 5.31 -37.75 37.78
#